data_AF-A0A3M4LVM1-F1
#
_entry.id   AF-A0A3M4LVM1-F1
#
_cell.length_a   1.000
_cell.length_b   1.000
_cell.length_c   1.000
_cell.angle_alpha   90.00
_cell.angle_beta   90.00
_cell.angle_gamma   90.00
#
_symmetry.space_group_name_H-M   'P 1'
#
loop_
_entity.id
_entity.type
_entity.pdbx_description
1 polymer ?
#
loop_
_entity_poly.entity_id
_entity_poly.type
_entity_poly.pdbx_seq_one_letter_code
_entity_poly.pdbx_strand_id
1 'polypeptide(L)'
;MPKPIWGNLPQLVINAPTARAVTRKQSPQISQILNEVSGTNLGAISIVALERNKMKPLFKGFNPEQIAPKELSRIGSMLYQGGYIDNHTVELLSRTGAEFDKKGKVVDADKEINALEFFAERISEMKDKASIGDPYARLLLPDYVKAIHILQNLQTFATTPSSVETTKLKRAPLIKNL
;
A
#
# COMPACT_ATOMS: atom_id res chain seq x y z
N MET A 1 21.95 -1.36 -65.22
CA MET A 1 21.70 -0.62 -63.96
C MET A 1 21.46 -1.64 -62.85
N PRO A 2 22.31 -1.74 -61.81
CA PRO A 2 22.12 -2.70 -60.72
C PRO A 2 21.08 -2.19 -59.72
N LYS A 3 20.19 -3.08 -59.24
CA LYS A 3 19.22 -2.79 -58.18
C LYS A 3 19.88 -3.03 -56.81
N PRO A 4 19.73 -2.13 -55.83
CA PRO A 4 20.28 -2.36 -54.50
C PRO A 4 19.48 -3.47 -53.77
N ILE A 5 20.22 -4.46 -53.29
CA ILE A 5 19.75 -5.54 -52.40
C ILE A 5 19.90 -5.02 -50.98
N TRP A 6 18.91 -4.29 -50.47
CA TRP A 6 18.84 -3.97 -49.05
C TRP A 6 17.45 -4.35 -48.55
N GLY A 7 17.42 -5.44 -47.81
CA GLY A 7 16.24 -5.99 -47.17
C GLY A 7 15.72 -5.06 -46.08
N ASN A 8 14.40 -4.98 -46.00
CA ASN A 8 13.65 -4.20 -45.03
C ASN A 8 13.88 -4.80 -43.62
N LEU A 9 14.69 -4.16 -42.78
CA LEU A 9 14.88 -4.58 -41.40
C LEU A 9 13.65 -4.18 -40.56
N PRO A 10 13.09 -5.08 -39.73
CA PRO A 10 11.98 -4.73 -38.86
C PRO A 10 12.44 -3.71 -37.81
N GLN A 11 11.64 -2.67 -37.63
CA GLN A 11 11.90 -1.66 -36.61
C GLN A 11 11.70 -2.28 -35.22
N LEU A 12 12.78 -2.38 -34.45
CA LEU A 12 12.73 -2.75 -33.05
C LEU A 12 12.08 -1.60 -32.27
N VAL A 13 10.81 -1.75 -31.92
CA VAL A 13 10.12 -0.86 -30.99
C VAL A 13 10.58 -1.21 -29.59
N ILE A 14 11.50 -0.42 -29.04
CA ILE A 14 11.89 -0.52 -27.64
C ILE A 14 10.77 0.13 -26.82
N ASN A 15 9.89 -0.69 -26.23
CA ASN A 15 8.95 -0.20 -25.24
C ASN A 15 9.76 0.25 -24.02
N ALA A 16 9.87 1.57 -23.83
CA ALA A 16 10.44 2.13 -22.61
C ALA A 16 9.67 1.57 -21.40
N PRO A 17 10.34 1.19 -20.30
CA PRO A 17 9.65 0.80 -19.07
C PRO A 17 8.75 1.97 -18.65
N THR A 18 7.49 1.67 -18.35
CA THR A 18 6.49 2.65 -17.91
C THR A 18 7.13 3.56 -16.87
N ALA A 19 7.25 4.85 -17.18
CA ALA A 19 7.78 5.83 -16.27
C ALA A 19 6.97 5.72 -14.96
N ARG A 20 7.66 5.48 -13.84
CA ARG A 20 7.05 5.55 -12.51
C ARG A 20 6.24 6.83 -12.44
N ALA A 21 4.97 6.71 -12.04
CA ALA A 21 4.06 7.84 -11.94
C ALA A 21 4.78 9.00 -11.25
N VAL A 22 4.82 10.15 -11.93
CA VAL A 22 5.39 11.39 -11.43
C VAL A 22 4.81 11.61 -10.04
N THR A 23 5.65 11.57 -9.01
CA THR A 23 5.25 11.79 -7.62
C THR A 23 4.55 13.15 -7.57
N ARG A 24 3.22 13.18 -7.47
CA ARG A 24 2.50 14.42 -7.20
C ARG A 24 3.09 14.96 -5.90
N LYS A 25 3.57 16.20 -5.92
CA LYS A 25 4.09 16.86 -4.73
C LYS A 25 2.93 16.93 -3.73
N GLN A 26 3.03 16.13 -2.67
CA GLN A 26 2.02 16.06 -1.61
C GLN A 26 1.68 17.47 -1.12
N SER A 27 0.40 17.74 -0.84
CA SER A 27 0.04 19.02 -0.22
C SER A 27 0.65 19.10 1.18
N PRO A 28 1.11 20.28 1.64
CA PRO A 28 1.72 20.41 2.97
C PRO A 28 0.84 19.88 4.11
N GLN A 29 -0.48 19.99 3.97
CA GLN A 29 -1.46 19.49 4.92
C GLN A 29 -1.47 17.96 5.01
N ILE A 30 -1.31 17.25 3.88
CA ILE A 30 -1.27 15.78 3.85
C ILE A 30 0.01 15.26 4.49
N SER A 31 1.16 15.86 4.18
CA SER A 31 2.41 15.49 4.84
C SER A 31 2.36 15.75 6.34
N GLN A 32 1.72 16.84 6.78
CA GLN A 32 1.51 17.10 8.21
C GLN A 32 0.62 16.05 8.87
N ILE A 33 -0.52 15.69 8.28
CA ILE A 33 -1.40 14.64 8.80
C ILE A 33 -0.67 13.30 8.86
N LEU A 34 0.07 12.94 7.81
CA LEU A 34 0.86 11.73 7.80
C LEU A 34 1.89 11.76 8.93
N ASN A 35 2.58 12.88 9.17
CA ASN A 35 3.51 12.99 10.30
C ASN A 35 2.82 12.89 11.66
N GLU A 36 1.65 13.50 11.84
CA GLU A 36 0.85 13.44 13.08
C GLU A 36 0.37 12.02 13.38
N VAL A 37 0.01 11.27 12.33
CA VAL A 37 -0.49 9.89 12.44
C VAL A 37 0.66 8.87 12.44
N SER A 38 1.82 9.24 11.88
CA SER A 38 2.98 8.36 11.75
C SER A 38 3.56 8.03 13.11
N GLY A 39 3.19 6.84 13.57
CA GLY A 39 3.78 6.14 14.69
C GLY A 39 3.40 4.68 14.53
N THR A 40 4.34 3.77 14.80
CA THR A 40 4.06 2.33 14.77
C THR A 40 3.10 2.00 15.91
N ASN A 41 1.80 2.01 15.63
CA ASN A 41 0.81 1.52 16.57
C ASN A 41 0.83 0.00 16.51
N LEU A 42 1.62 -0.61 17.39
CA LEU A 42 1.79 -2.07 17.50
C LEU A 42 0.48 -2.83 17.75
N GLY A 43 -0.61 -2.13 18.10
CA GLY A 43 -1.94 -2.71 18.31
C GLY A 43 -2.87 -2.69 17.10
N ALA A 44 -2.53 -1.99 16.01
CA ALA A 44 -3.42 -1.86 14.86
C ALA A 44 -3.60 -3.19 14.09
N ILE A 45 -2.55 -4.01 14.05
CA ILE A 45 -2.55 -5.38 13.54
C ILE A 45 -1.45 -6.19 14.24
N SER A 46 -1.74 -7.45 14.58
CA SER A 46 -0.79 -8.31 15.30
C SER A 46 0.28 -8.88 14.37
N ILE A 47 1.46 -8.24 14.32
CA ILE A 47 2.62 -8.71 13.54
C ILE A 47 3.05 -10.12 13.98
N VAL A 48 3.01 -10.40 15.28
CA VAL A 48 3.36 -11.73 15.82
C VAL A 48 2.42 -12.82 15.28
N ALA A 49 1.13 -12.52 15.16
CA ALA A 49 0.18 -13.47 14.57
C ALA A 49 0.43 -13.67 13.07
N LEU A 50 0.77 -12.62 12.32
CA LEU A 50 1.16 -12.73 10.90
C LEU A 50 2.44 -13.57 10.71
N GLU A 51 3.44 -13.38 11.58
CA GLU A 51 4.66 -14.19 11.59
C GLU A 51 4.39 -15.65 11.91
N ARG A 52 3.62 -15.93 12.96
CA ARG A 52 3.25 -17.29 13.36
C ARG A 52 2.55 -18.04 12.23
N ASN A 53 1.70 -17.35 11.48
CA ASN A 53 0.98 -17.91 10.33
C ASN A 53 1.77 -17.85 9.02
N LYS A 54 3.08 -17.51 9.07
CA LYS A 54 4.00 -17.49 7.93
C LYS A 54 3.51 -16.63 6.76
N MET A 55 2.82 -15.53 7.05
CA MET A 55 2.16 -14.70 6.02
C MET A 55 3.11 -13.80 5.24
N LYS A 56 4.37 -13.68 5.67
CA LYS A 56 5.35 -12.75 5.08
C LYS A 56 5.50 -12.84 3.55
N PRO A 57 5.53 -14.03 2.91
CA PRO A 57 5.60 -14.13 1.45
C PRO A 57 4.43 -13.46 0.72
N LEU A 58 3.26 -13.35 1.36
CA LEU A 58 2.05 -12.75 0.78
C LEU A 58 2.14 -11.22 0.69
N PHE A 59 3.07 -10.61 1.43
CA PHE A 59 3.32 -9.17 1.43
C PHE A 59 4.64 -8.80 0.75
N LYS A 60 5.25 -9.72 0.00
CA LYS A 60 6.49 -9.42 -0.72
C LYS A 60 6.24 -8.29 -1.72
N GLY A 61 7.01 -7.20 -1.60
CA GLY A 61 6.87 -6.03 -2.46
C GLY A 61 5.66 -5.15 -2.12
N PHE A 62 4.98 -5.41 -1.00
CA PHE A 62 3.87 -4.56 -0.55
C PHE A 62 4.37 -3.13 -0.31
N ASN A 63 3.80 -2.20 -1.08
CA ASN A 63 4.05 -0.77 -0.96
C ASN A 63 2.71 -0.02 -0.93
N PRO A 64 2.25 0.48 0.23
CA PRO A 64 0.97 1.19 0.30
C PRO A 64 0.99 2.54 -0.44
N GLU A 65 2.15 3.08 -0.81
CA GLU A 65 2.26 4.29 -1.64
C GLU A 65 2.10 4.02 -3.14
N GLN A 66 2.20 2.75 -3.55
CA GLN A 66 2.08 2.29 -4.93
C GLN A 66 1.37 0.94 -4.95
N ILE A 67 0.05 0.98 -4.78
CA ILE A 67 -0.79 -0.22 -4.74
C ILE A 67 -2.03 -0.07 -5.61
N ALA A 68 -2.41 -1.12 -6.33
CA ALA A 68 -3.67 -1.14 -7.07
C ALA A 68 -4.87 -1.36 -6.11
N PRO A 69 -6.02 -0.66 -6.28
CA PRO A 69 -7.22 -0.86 -5.46
C PRO A 69 -7.65 -2.33 -5.35
N LYS A 70 -7.55 -3.10 -6.43
CA LYS A 70 -7.87 -4.54 -6.43
C LYS A 70 -6.97 -5.34 -5.48
N GLU A 71 -5.69 -4.98 -5.39
CA GLU A 71 -4.73 -5.68 -4.55
C GLU A 71 -4.95 -5.32 -3.08
N LEU A 72 -5.21 -4.03 -2.81
CA LEU A 72 -5.55 -3.56 -1.49
C LEU A 72 -6.83 -4.24 -0.95
N SER A 73 -7.85 -4.37 -1.80
CA SER A 73 -9.08 -5.11 -1.49
C SER A 73 -8.83 -6.60 -1.20
N ARG A 74 -7.96 -7.25 -2.01
CA ARG A 74 -7.53 -8.64 -1.79
C ARG A 74 -6.83 -8.80 -0.44
N ILE A 75 -5.90 -7.89 -0.12
CA ILE A 75 -5.17 -7.89 1.14
C ILE A 75 -6.12 -7.69 2.32
N GLY A 76 -7.02 -6.71 2.25
CA GLY A 76 -8.03 -6.48 3.28
C GLY A 76 -8.90 -7.72 3.51
N SER A 77 -9.40 -8.33 2.44
CA SER A 77 -10.22 -9.55 2.52
C SER A 77 -9.49 -10.71 3.19
N MET A 78 -8.23 -10.95 2.81
CA MET A 78 -7.38 -11.98 3.41
C MET A 78 -7.15 -11.72 4.90
N LEU A 79 -6.87 -10.46 5.27
CA LEU A 79 -6.63 -10.08 6.66
C LEU A 79 -7.90 -10.26 7.52
N TYR A 80 -9.06 -9.90 6.97
CA TYR A 80 -10.35 -10.08 7.63
C TYR A 80 -10.69 -11.56 7.83
N GLN A 81 -10.55 -12.38 6.78
CA GLN A 81 -10.78 -13.83 6.86
C GLN A 81 -9.84 -14.52 7.87
N GLY A 82 -8.63 -14.00 8.04
CA GLY A 82 -7.68 -14.47 9.04
C GLY A 82 -7.90 -13.91 10.45
N GLY A 83 -8.90 -13.05 10.66
CA GLY A 83 -9.20 -12.43 11.96
C GLY A 83 -8.19 -11.37 12.42
N TYR A 84 -7.40 -10.81 11.50
CA TYR A 84 -6.36 -9.82 11.81
C TYR A 84 -6.88 -8.39 11.81
N ILE A 85 -7.99 -8.13 11.13
CA ILE A 85 -8.67 -6.84 11.07
C ILE A 85 -10.19 -7.05 11.18
N ASP A 86 -10.91 -6.00 11.58
CA ASP A 86 -12.38 -6.03 11.69
C ASP A 86 -13.08 -5.74 10.35
N ASN A 87 -14.41 -5.92 10.35
CA ASN A 87 -15.27 -5.73 9.18
C ASN A 87 -15.23 -4.29 8.64
N HIS A 88 -15.12 -3.30 9.53
CA HIS A 88 -15.12 -1.91 9.10
C HIS A 88 -13.81 -1.55 8.38
N THR A 89 -12.69 -2.04 8.90
CA THR A 89 -11.37 -1.86 8.29
C THR A 89 -11.32 -2.47 6.89
N VAL A 90 -11.80 -3.71 6.70
CA VAL A 90 -11.82 -4.32 5.36
C VAL A 90 -12.71 -3.54 4.40
N GLU A 91 -13.84 -3.00 4.86
CA GLU A 91 -14.69 -2.15 4.04
C GLU A 91 -13.94 -0.88 3.59
N LEU A 92 -13.24 -0.19 4.49
CA LEU A 92 -12.43 0.98 4.16
C LEU A 92 -11.35 0.66 3.12
N LEU A 93 -10.59 -0.42 3.32
CA LEU A 93 -9.56 -0.86 2.38
C LEU A 93 -10.13 -1.23 1.01
N SER A 94 -11.33 -1.84 0.97
CA SER A 94 -11.97 -2.26 -0.28
C SER A 94 -12.44 -1.11 -1.16
N ARG A 95 -12.67 0.07 -0.56
CA ARG A 95 -13.15 1.28 -1.23
C ARG A 95 -12.04 2.29 -1.56
N THR A 96 -10.81 2.04 -1.10
CA THR A 96 -9.69 2.99 -1.21
C THR A 96 -9.28 3.18 -2.67
N GLY A 97 -9.28 4.44 -3.12
CA GLY A 97 -8.92 4.85 -4.49
C GLY A 97 -9.69 4.16 -5.62
N ALA A 98 -10.80 3.50 -5.29
CA ALA A 98 -11.73 2.99 -6.27
C ALA A 98 -12.59 4.15 -6.79
N GLU A 99 -12.41 4.54 -8.04
CA GLU A 99 -13.41 5.31 -8.76
C GLU A 99 -14.54 4.35 -9.14
N PHE A 100 -15.78 4.68 -8.77
CA PHE A 100 -16.94 3.86 -9.09
C PHE A 100 -17.72 4.48 -10.25
N ASP A 101 -18.10 3.65 -11.22
CA ASP A 101 -19.06 4.07 -12.24
C ASP A 101 -20.46 4.27 -11.62
N LYS A 102 -21.40 4.77 -12.43
CA LYS A 102 -22.80 4.99 -12.00
C LYS A 102 -23.51 3.71 -11.52
N LYS A 103 -22.93 2.54 -11.74
CA LYS A 103 -23.45 1.22 -11.33
C LYS A 103 -22.73 0.67 -10.10
N GLY A 104 -21.81 1.43 -9.50
CA GLY A 104 -21.04 1.01 -8.33
C GLY A 104 -19.91 0.05 -8.64
N LYS A 105 -19.45 -0.05 -9.90
CA LYS A 105 -18.31 -0.87 -10.30
C LYS A 105 -17.03 -0.04 -10.34
N VAL A 106 -15.93 -0.60 -9.87
CA VAL A 106 -14.62 0.05 -9.95
C VAL A 106 -14.20 0.25 -11.41
N VAL A 107 -13.91 1.49 -11.80
CA VAL A 107 -13.54 1.90 -13.15
C VAL A 107 -12.08 1.57 -13.44
N ASP A 108 -11.16 1.95 -12.52
CA ASP A 108 -9.72 1.84 -12.70
C ASP A 108 -9.07 1.00 -11.58
N ALA A 109 -9.48 -0.26 -11.44
CA ALA A 109 -9.05 -1.13 -10.34
C ALA A 109 -7.54 -1.50 -10.38
N ASP A 110 -6.89 -1.29 -11.52
CA ASP A 110 -5.47 -1.59 -11.79
C ASP A 110 -4.55 -0.38 -11.62
N LYS A 111 -5.10 0.82 -11.56
CA LYS A 111 -4.32 2.06 -11.47
C LYS A 111 -3.77 2.19 -10.06
N GLU A 112 -2.44 2.19 -9.94
CA GLU A 112 -1.78 2.36 -8.65
C GLU A 112 -2.14 3.70 -8.01
N ILE A 113 -2.37 3.67 -6.70
CA ILE A 113 -2.64 4.81 -5.85
C ILE A 113 -1.65 4.86 -4.69
N ASN A 114 -1.52 6.04 -4.09
CA ASN A 114 -0.97 6.17 -2.76
C ASN A 114 -2.10 6.03 -1.73
N ALA A 115 -2.23 4.85 -1.13
CA ALA A 115 -3.27 4.57 -0.14
C ALA A 115 -3.06 5.38 1.16
N LEU A 116 -1.82 5.68 1.53
CA LEU A 116 -1.53 6.52 2.70
C LEU A 116 -2.03 7.96 2.48
N GLU A 117 -1.75 8.53 1.32
CA GLU A 117 -2.27 9.86 0.94
C GLU A 117 -3.81 9.86 0.90
N PHE A 118 -4.42 8.85 0.28
CA PHE A 118 -5.88 8.73 0.24
C PHE A 118 -6.49 8.77 1.65
N PHE A 119 -5.95 8.00 2.59
CA PHE A 119 -6.44 8.00 3.96
C PHE A 119 -6.14 9.31 4.70
N ALA A 120 -5.00 9.94 4.45
CA ALA A 120 -4.68 11.26 5.00
C ALA A 120 -5.67 12.35 4.50
N GLU A 121 -6.08 12.28 3.23
CA GLU A 121 -7.12 13.16 2.67
C GLU A 121 -8.46 12.95 3.39
N ARG A 122 -8.86 11.69 3.58
CA ARG A 122 -10.08 11.38 4.37
C ARG A 122 -9.99 11.89 5.80
N ILE A 123 -8.84 11.75 6.46
CA ILE A 123 -8.62 12.29 7.80
C ILE A 123 -8.77 13.81 7.81
N SER A 124 -8.21 14.51 6.81
CA SER A 124 -8.36 15.96 6.68
C SER A 124 -9.83 16.36 6.59
N GLU A 125 -10.59 15.74 5.68
CA GLU A 125 -12.03 16.00 5.52
C GLU A 125 -12.83 15.71 6.80
N MET A 126 -12.50 14.62 7.50
CA MET A 126 -13.17 14.28 8.76
C MET A 126 -12.81 15.26 9.88
N LYS A 127 -11.55 15.74 9.96
CA LYS A 127 -11.16 16.78 10.93
C LYS A 127 -11.94 18.08 10.69
N ASP A 128 -12.06 18.50 9.43
CA ASP A 128 -12.81 19.70 9.06
C ASP A 128 -14.29 19.57 9.44
N LYS A 129 -14.93 18.44 9.09
CA LYS A 129 -16.33 18.17 9.46
C LYS A 129 -16.55 18.05 10.99
N ALA A 130 -15.63 17.39 11.69
CA ALA A 130 -15.69 17.25 13.14
C ALA A 130 -15.57 18.61 13.87
N SER A 131 -14.80 19.55 13.30
CA SER A 131 -14.61 20.90 13.83
C SER A 131 -15.90 21.73 13.78
N ILE A 132 -16.74 21.52 12.76
CA ILE A 132 -18.05 22.17 12.63
C ILE A 132 -19.18 21.39 13.32
N GLY A 133 -18.85 20.35 14.09
CA GLY A 133 -19.80 19.65 14.95
C GLY A 133 -20.43 18.38 14.38
N ASP A 134 -19.93 17.85 13.25
CA ASP A 134 -20.44 16.59 12.68
C ASP A 134 -20.09 15.39 13.61
N PRO A 135 -21.09 14.71 14.21
CA PRO A 135 -20.84 13.59 15.11
C PRO A 135 -20.37 12.33 14.36
N TYR A 136 -20.77 12.15 13.10
CA TYR A 136 -20.35 11.03 12.27
C TYR A 136 -18.88 11.14 11.91
N ALA A 137 -18.42 12.36 11.59
CA ALA A 137 -17.00 12.60 11.33
C ALA A 137 -16.11 12.29 12.54
N ARG A 138 -16.55 12.65 13.76
CA ARG A 138 -15.84 12.32 15.00
C ARG A 138 -15.77 10.82 15.25
N LEU A 139 -16.84 10.10 14.91
CA LEU A 139 -16.92 8.65 15.09
C LEU A 139 -15.98 7.90 14.13
N LEU A 140 -15.87 8.34 12.87
CA LEU A 140 -15.07 7.67 11.84
C LEU A 140 -13.58 8.03 11.84
N LEU A 141 -13.20 9.18 12.39
CA LEU A 141 -11.81 9.63 12.41
C LEU A 141 -10.83 8.55 12.92
N PRO A 142 -11.11 7.82 14.02
CA PRO A 142 -10.22 6.77 14.52
C PRO A 142 -10.04 5.61 13.54
N ASP A 143 -11.05 5.28 12.74
CA ASP A 143 -11.00 4.17 11.79
C ASP A 143 -10.10 4.48 10.60
N TYR A 144 -10.13 5.71 10.09
CA TYR A 144 -9.20 6.16 9.06
C TYR A 144 -7.75 6.21 9.56
N VAL A 145 -7.54 6.66 10.81
CA VAL A 145 -6.22 6.62 11.47
C VAL A 145 -5.73 5.18 11.60
N LYS A 146 -6.59 4.27 12.05
CA LYS A 146 -6.29 2.84 12.18
C LYS A 146 -5.90 2.22 10.84
N ALA A 147 -6.57 2.57 9.75
CA ALA A 147 -6.23 2.09 8.42
C ALA A 147 -4.79 2.48 8.02
N ILE A 148 -4.35 3.71 8.28
CA ILE A 148 -2.95 4.13 8.05
C ILE A 148 -2.00 3.27 8.87
N HIS A 149 -2.26 3.08 10.17
CA HIS A 149 -1.40 2.25 11.02
C HIS A 149 -1.29 0.81 10.54
N ILE A 150 -2.39 0.22 10.07
CA ILE A 150 -2.37 -1.13 9.50
C ILE A 150 -1.48 -1.18 8.26
N LEU A 151 -1.64 -0.24 7.33
CA LEU A 151 -0.80 -0.19 6.12
C LEU A 151 0.68 0.00 6.45
N GLN A 152 1.01 0.89 7.38
CA GLN A 152 2.38 1.11 7.84
C GLN A 152 2.95 -0.16 8.51
N ASN A 153 2.18 -0.80 9.40
CA ASN A 153 2.61 -2.04 10.04
C ASN A 153 2.84 -3.18 9.03
N LEU A 154 1.97 -3.31 8.03
CA LEU A 154 2.13 -4.30 6.95
C LEU A 154 3.37 -4.01 6.09
N GLN A 155 3.65 -2.74 5.79
CA GLN A 155 4.88 -2.34 5.09
C GLN A 155 6.13 -2.65 5.92
N THR A 156 6.12 -2.35 7.22
CA THR A 156 7.21 -2.75 8.13
C THR A 156 7.37 -4.27 8.17
N PHE A 157 6.26 -5.02 8.24
CA PHE A 157 6.28 -6.48 8.23
C PHE A 157 6.85 -7.07 6.95
N ALA A 158 6.51 -6.48 5.80
CA ALA A 158 6.99 -6.89 4.47
C ALA A 158 8.48 -6.65 4.29
N THR A 159 9.00 -5.54 4.82
CA THR A 159 10.36 -5.04 4.57
C THR A 159 11.38 -5.52 5.61
N THR A 160 10.96 -5.72 6.86
CA THR A 160 11.85 -6.23 7.92
C THR A 160 12.21 -7.68 7.60
N PRO A 161 13.48 -8.12 7.62
CA PRO A 161 13.83 -9.53 7.44
C PRO A 161 13.17 -10.40 8.52
N SER A 162 12.76 -11.63 8.20
CA SER A 162 12.20 -12.50 9.23
C SER A 162 13.27 -12.85 10.30
N SER A 163 12.86 -13.05 11.55
CA SER A 163 13.77 -13.50 12.63
C SER A 163 14.55 -14.77 12.25
N VAL A 164 13.95 -15.64 11.43
CA VAL A 164 14.60 -16.85 10.88
C VAL A 164 15.71 -16.51 9.87
N GLU A 165 15.50 -15.52 9.00
CA GLU A 165 16.52 -15.06 8.04
C GLU A 165 17.67 -14.32 8.74
N THR A 166 17.39 -13.49 9.74
CA THR A 166 18.46 -12.81 10.52
C THR A 166 19.35 -13.81 11.26
N THR A 167 18.78 -14.92 11.74
CA THR A 167 19.53 -16.02 12.38
C THR A 167 20.38 -16.79 11.37
N LYS A 168 19.90 -17.01 10.13
CA LYS A 168 20.70 -17.61 9.05
C LYS A 168 21.84 -16.70 8.59
N LEU A 169 21.59 -15.38 8.49
CA LEU A 169 22.59 -14.39 8.09
C LEU A 169 23.73 -14.28 9.13
N LYS A 170 23.40 -14.30 10.42
CA LYS A 170 24.39 -14.31 11.51
C LYS A 170 25.20 -15.60 11.63
N ARG A 171 24.68 -16.73 11.10
CA ARG A 171 25.34 -18.04 11.12
C ARG A 171 26.17 -18.34 9.86
N ALA A 172 26.13 -17.47 8.85
CA ALA A 172 27.05 -17.60 7.72
C ALA A 172 28.48 -17.28 8.23
N PRO A 173 29.47 -18.19 8.08
CA PRO A 173 30.83 -17.89 8.48
C PRO A 173 31.32 -16.71 7.65
N LEU A 174 31.78 -15.66 8.33
CA LEU A 174 32.62 -14.61 7.75
C LEU A 174 33.79 -15.31 7.07
N ILE A 175 33.76 -15.39 5.73
CA ILE A 175 34.93 -15.76 4.96
C ILE A 175 35.95 -14.64 5.20
N LYS A 176 36.81 -14.84 6.19
CA LYS A 176 38.03 -14.06 6.38
C LYS A 176 38.96 -14.45 5.23
N ASN A 177 38.94 -13.65 4.16
CA ASN A 177 40.00 -13.72 3.17
C ASN A 177 41.27 -13.17 3.82
N LEU A 178 42.22 -14.08 4.04
CA LEU A 178 43.65 -13.82 4.25
C LEU A 178 44.29 -13.33 2.96
#